data_AF-W1X8X1-F1
#
_entry.id   AF-W1X8X1-F1
#
_cell.length_a   1.000
_cell.length_b   1.000
_cell.length_c   1.000
_cell.angle_alpha   90.00
_cell.angle_beta   90.00
_cell.angle_gamma   90.00
#
_symmetry.space_group_name_H-M   'P 1'
#
loop_
_entity.id
_entity.type
_entity.pdbx_description
1 polymer ?
#
loop_
_entity_poly.entity_id
_entity_poly.type
_entity_poly.pdbx_seq_one_letter_code
_entity_poly.pdbx_strand_id
1 'polypeptide(L)'
;VLIAAKNAIAVNEYNAKMGLVCATPTAGSAGCLPAVLTSAIEKLNLTEKQQLDFLLTAGAFGLVIANNASISGAEGGCQAEVGSA
;
A
#
# COMPACT_ATOMS: atom_id res chain seq x y z
N VAL A 1 -11.09 10.44 -0.53
CA VAL A 1 -10.41 10.51 -1.84
C VAL A 1 -9.27 11.52 -1.79
N LEU A 2 -9.52 12.83 -1.59
CA LEU A 2 -8.44 13.83 -1.48
C LEU A 2 -7.42 13.54 -0.36
N ILE A 3 -7.88 13.09 0.82
CA ILE A 3 -7.00 12.73 1.94
C ILE A 3 -6.09 11.54 1.58
N ALA A 4 -6.65 10.48 0.98
CA ALA A 4 -5.88 9.33 0.52
C ALA A 4 -4.83 9.74 -0.52
N ALA A 5 -5.21 10.51 -1.54
CA ALA A 5 -4.27 10.99 -2.56
C ALA A 5 -3.13 11.83 -1.94
N LYS A 6 -3.46 12.76 -1.03
CA LYS A 6 -2.47 13.56 -0.29
C LYS A 6 -1.49 12.68 0.49
N ASN A 7 -2.01 11.70 1.24
CA ASN A 7 -1.18 10.82 2.07
C ASN A 7 -0.28 9.91 1.19
N ALA A 8 -0.80 9.41 0.06
CA ALA A 8 -0.02 8.61 -0.89
C ALA A 8 1.14 9.42 -1.50
N ILE A 9 0.87 10.66 -1.91
CA ILE A 9 1.89 11.58 -2.43
C ILE A 9 2.97 11.84 -1.37
N ALA A 10 2.58 12.12 -0.13
CA ALA A 10 3.54 12.37 0.96
C ALA A 10 4.50 11.18 1.18
N VAL A 11 3.98 9.96 1.20
CA VAL A 11 4.81 8.74 1.34
C VAL A 11 5.71 8.54 0.12
N ASN A 12 5.18 8.68 -1.09
CA ASN A 12 5.96 8.47 -2.31
C ASN A 12 7.01 9.59 -2.53
N GLU A 13 6.77 10.82 -2.07
CA GLU A 13 7.78 11.87 -2.06
C GLU A 13 8.91 11.58 -1.07
N TYR A 14 8.59 11.01 0.10
CA TYR A 14 9.61 10.58 1.05
C TYR A 14 10.44 9.41 0.49
N ASN A 15 9.78 8.45 -0.15
CA ASN A 15 10.44 7.38 -0.90
C ASN A 15 11.37 7.92 -1.99
N ALA A 16 10.89 8.87 -2.81
CA ALA A 16 11.67 9.47 -3.89
C ALA A 16 12.93 10.22 -3.41
N LYS A 17 12.93 10.67 -2.15
CA LYS A 17 14.10 11.27 -1.48
C LYS A 17 15.01 10.23 -0.82
N MET A 18 14.83 8.94 -1.13
CA MET A 18 15.53 7.81 -0.51
C MET A 18 15.32 7.75 1.02
N GLY A 19 14.16 8.21 1.48
CA GLY A 19 13.75 8.10 2.88
C GLY A 19 13.40 6.65 3.24
N LEU A 20 13.29 6.39 4.55
CA LEU A 20 12.87 5.09 5.05
C LEU A 20 11.38 4.84 4.77
N VAL A 21 11.07 3.80 4.01
CA VAL A 21 9.68 3.40 3.71
C VAL A 21 9.44 1.93 3.96
N CYS A 22 8.17 1.58 4.20
CA CYS A 22 7.70 0.20 4.23
C CYS A 22 7.19 -0.18 2.84
N ALA A 23 7.78 -1.22 2.24
CA ALA A 23 7.38 -1.70 0.92
C ALA A 23 5.97 -2.33 0.98
N THR A 24 5.10 -1.96 0.04
CA THR A 24 3.72 -2.47 -0.03
C THR A 24 3.24 -2.64 -1.47
N PRO A 25 3.57 -3.74 -2.19
CA PRO A 25 4.61 -4.73 -1.87
C PRO A 25 6.02 -4.28 -2.28
N THR A 26 6.16 -3.23 -3.09
CA THR A 26 7.47 -2.67 -3.48
C THR A 26 7.65 -1.27 -2.90
N ALA A 27 8.85 -0.71 -3.02
CA ALA A 27 9.10 0.68 -2.67
C ALA A 27 8.30 1.64 -3.57
N GLY A 28 8.12 1.30 -4.85
CA GLY A 28 7.40 2.15 -5.83
C GLY A 28 5.92 2.34 -5.52
N SER A 29 5.30 1.36 -4.85
CA SER A 29 3.89 1.40 -4.43
C SER A 29 3.68 1.73 -2.95
N ALA A 30 4.74 2.09 -2.21
CA ALA A 30 4.73 2.23 -0.75
C ALA A 30 3.64 3.16 -0.19
N GLY A 31 3.18 4.14 -0.97
CA GLY A 31 2.13 5.07 -0.56
C GLY A 31 0.70 4.53 -0.63
N CYS A 32 0.40 3.46 -1.38
CA CYS A 32 -0.96 3.02 -1.64
C CYS A 32 -1.67 2.50 -0.38
N LEU A 33 -1.11 1.45 0.25
CA LEU A 33 -1.68 0.82 1.44
C LEU A 33 -1.87 1.80 2.62
N PRO A 34 -0.84 2.58 3.06
CA PRO A 34 -1.01 3.49 4.20
C PRO A 34 -1.97 4.64 3.89
N ALA A 35 -2.07 5.10 2.65
CA ALA A 35 -3.02 6.14 2.25
C ALA A 35 -4.48 5.70 2.40
N VAL A 36 -4.78 4.46 1.99
CA VAL A 36 -6.12 3.87 2.16
C VAL A 36 -6.41 3.65 3.63
N LEU A 37 -5.48 3.03 4.38
CA LEU A 37 -5.68 2.74 5.81
C LEU A 37 -5.91 4.02 6.62
N THR A 38 -5.06 5.04 6.47
CA THR A 38 -5.20 6.32 7.19
C THR A 38 -6.51 7.03 6.84
N SER A 39 -6.89 7.04 5.56
CA SER A 39 -8.20 7.60 5.16
C SER A 39 -9.37 6.80 5.71
N ALA A 40 -9.25 5.48 5.88
CA ALA A 40 -10.29 4.63 6.44
C ALA A 40 -10.41 4.82 7.95
N ILE A 41 -9.29 4.92 8.68
CA ILE A 41 -9.25 5.25 10.11
C ILE A 41 -10.03 6.53 10.38
N GLU A 42 -9.74 7.61 9.65
CA GLU A 42 -10.39 8.91 9.85
C GLU A 42 -11.88 8.89 9.50
N LYS A 43 -12.26 8.20 8.42
CA LYS A 43 -13.64 8.24 7.91
C LYS A 43 -14.58 7.27 8.60
N LEU A 44 -14.07 6.12 9.02
CA LEU A 44 -14.85 5.01 9.55
C LEU A 44 -14.63 4.82 11.06
N ASN A 45 -13.76 5.63 11.67
CA ASN A 45 -13.37 5.53 13.09
C ASN A 45 -12.92 4.10 13.44
N LEU A 46 -12.02 3.54 12.63
CA LEU A 46 -11.59 2.16 12.77
C LEU A 46 -10.92 1.91 14.12
N THR A 47 -11.39 0.89 14.83
CA THR A 47 -10.70 0.35 16.00
C THR A 47 -9.34 -0.22 15.62
N GLU A 48 -8.42 -0.33 16.58
CA GLU A 48 -7.11 -0.96 16.37
C GLU A 48 -7.25 -2.38 15.78
N LYS A 49 -8.20 -3.17 16.29
CA LYS A 49 -8.50 -4.49 15.74
C LYS A 49 -8.85 -4.44 14.25
N GLN A 50 -9.70 -3.50 13.83
CA GLN A 50 -10.06 -3.36 12.41
C GLN A 50 -8.89 -2.90 11.54
N GLN A 51 -7.97 -2.11 12.10
CA GLN A 51 -6.73 -1.72 11.40
C GLN A 51 -5.81 -2.94 11.20
N LEU A 52 -5.68 -3.79 12.22
CA LEU A 52 -4.95 -5.06 12.11
C LEU A 52 -5.61 -6.01 11.11
N ASP A 53 -6.94 -6.16 11.18
CA ASP A 53 -7.72 -7.00 10.24
C ASP A 53 -7.54 -6.50 8.79
N PHE A 54 -7.49 -5.18 8.57
CA PHE A 54 -7.19 -4.58 7.26
C PHE A 54 -5.81 -5.00 6.75
N LEU A 55 -4.78 -4.88 7.59
CA LEU A 55 -3.40 -5.22 7.22
C LEU A 55 -3.24 -6.73 6.95
N LEU A 56 -3.85 -7.58 7.78
CA LEU A 56 -3.84 -9.03 7.59
C LEU A 56 -4.55 -9.44 6.29
N THR A 57 -5.70 -8.81 6.01
CA THR A 57 -6.46 -9.07 4.78
C THR A 57 -5.66 -8.63 3.55
N ALA A 58 -5.08 -7.43 3.57
CA ALA A 58 -4.22 -6.95 2.48
C ALA A 58 -3.01 -7.88 2.25
N GLY A 59 -2.35 -8.31 3.33
CA GLY A 59 -1.25 -9.28 3.26
C GLY A 59 -1.68 -10.64 2.68
N ALA A 60 -2.88 -11.13 3.01
CA ALA A 60 -3.41 -12.37 2.46
C ALA A 60 -3.64 -12.27 0.94
N PHE A 61 -4.20 -11.16 0.44
CA PHE A 61 -4.30 -10.92 -1.01
C PHE A 61 -2.93 -10.78 -1.67
N GLY A 62 -1.99 -10.05 -1.04
CA GLY A 62 -0.62 -9.95 -1.50
C GLY A 62 0.06 -11.31 -1.62
N LEU A 63 -0.16 -12.21 -0.66
CA LEU A 63 0.35 -13.58 -0.71
C LEU A 63 -0.25 -14.38 -1.89
N VAL A 64 -1.55 -14.24 -2.15
CA VAL A 64 -2.18 -14.88 -3.32
C VAL A 64 -1.57 -14.35 -4.62
N ILE A 65 -1.40 -13.03 -4.76
CA ILE A 65 -0.79 -12.42 -5.96
C ILE A 65 0.65 -12.91 -6.13
N ALA A 66 1.46 -12.87 -5.08
CA ALA A 66 2.87 -13.27 -5.14
C ALA A 66 3.09 -14.76 -5.50
N ASN A 67 2.12 -15.63 -5.19
CA ASN A 67 2.20 -17.06 -5.54
C ASN A 67 1.62 -17.40 -6.91
N ASN A 68 0.81 -16.51 -7.51
CA ASN A 68 0.12 -16.80 -8.76
C ASN A 68 0.50 -15.84 -9.91
N ALA A 69 1.22 -14.76 -9.61
CA ALA A 69 1.65 -13.72 -10.54
C ALA A 69 2.96 -13.08 -10.06
N SER A 70 3.43 -12.05 -10.77
CA SER A 70 4.59 -11.26 -10.33
C SER A 70 4.13 -10.05 -9.51
N ILE A 71 4.92 -9.72 -8.48
CA ILE A 71 4.85 -8.45 -7.73
C ILE A 71 6.03 -7.53 -8.05
N SER A 72 6.89 -7.93 -8.98
CA SER A 72 8.04 -7.17 -9.43
C SER A 72 7.65 -6.28 -10.58
N GLY A 73 7.82 -4.97 -10.43
CA GLY A 73 7.57 -4.01 -11.51
C GLY A 73 8.60 -4.11 -12.61
N ALA A 74 9.79 -4.62 -12.30
CA ALA A 74 10.79 -4.94 -13.32
C ALA A 74 10.33 -6.08 -14.25
N GLU A 75 9.51 -7.01 -13.75
CA GLU A 75 9.01 -8.16 -14.53
C GLU A 75 7.61 -7.93 -15.11
N GLY A 76 6.70 -7.37 -14.32
CA GLY A 76 5.28 -7.25 -14.64
C GLY A 76 4.78 -5.82 -14.83
N GLY A 77 5.65 -4.80 -14.74
CA GLY A 77 5.29 -3.39 -14.88
C GLY A 77 4.50 -2.84 -13.69
N CYS A 78 3.97 -1.62 -13.81
CA CYS A 78 3.28 -0.93 -12.70
C CYS A 78 2.03 -1.68 -12.19
N GLN A 79 1.36 -2.46 -13.04
CA GLN A 79 0.21 -3.27 -12.63
C GLN A 79 0.59 -4.38 -11.63
N ALA A 80 1.83 -4.87 -11.69
CA ALA A 80 2.35 -5.90 -10.79
C ALA A 80 2.73 -5.32 -9.43
N GLU A 81 3.12 -4.05 -9.36
CA GLU A 81 3.44 -3.38 -8.08
C GLU A 81 2.24 -2.57 -7.58
N VAL A 82 1.98 -1.42 -8.21
CA VAL A 82 0.94 -0.46 -7.81
C VAL A 82 -0.45 -1.06 -7.95
N GLY A 83 -0.68 -1.90 -8.96
CA GLY A 83 -1.96 -2.59 -9.13
C GLY A 83 -2.23 -3.67 -8.09
N SER A 84 -1.17 -4.23 -7.49
CA SER A 84 -1.26 -5.25 -6.44
C SER A 84 -1.36 -4.67 -5.02
N ALA A 85 -1.13 -3.37 -4.88
CA ALA A 85 -1.02 -2.62 -3.63
C ALA A 85 -2.34 -1.98 -3.19
#